data_AF-A0A959AEX7-F1
#
_entry.id   AF-A0A959AEX7-F1
#
_cell.length_a   1.000
_cell.length_b   1.000
_cell.length_c   1.000
_cell.angle_alpha   90.00
_cell.angle_beta   90.00
_cell.angle_gamma   90.00
#
_symmetry.space_group_name_H-M   'P 1'
#
loop_
_entity.id
_entity.type
_entity.pdbx_description
1 polymer ?
#
loop_
_entity_poly.entity_id
_entity_poly.type
_entity_poly.pdbx_seq_one_letter_code
_entity_poly.pdbx_strand_id
1 'polypeptide(L)'
;IGSSSKDEPGELYTINIRYNIAQPGQRRNKRVFDLLICLTLLIGLPLWLITSSHRWTLLRNAGAVLLGRRTWVGYAQHTGDGALPPLPPGIFSHIDRLKGLKINEKAKERLDFLYAKDWNVWRDLEIITGQLLSISG
;
A
#
# COMPACT_ATOMS: atom_id res chain seq x y z
N ILE A 1 3.25 57.70 -23.45
CA ILE A 1 2.77 57.37 -22.08
C ILE A 1 1.45 56.62 -22.25
N GLY A 2 1.19 55.40 -21.79
CA GLY A 2 1.85 54.52 -20.82
C GLY A 2 0.76 53.91 -19.95
N SER A 3 0.25 52.72 -20.29
CA SER A 3 -0.45 51.82 -19.36
C SER A 3 -0.62 50.45 -20.04
N SER A 4 0.38 49.61 -19.77
CA SER A 4 0.28 48.16 -19.86
C SER A 4 -0.38 47.66 -18.57
N SER A 5 -1.27 46.68 -18.69
CA SER A 5 -1.42 45.64 -17.65
C SER A 5 -2.00 44.39 -18.31
N LYS A 6 -1.18 43.77 -19.16
CA LYS A 6 -1.11 42.31 -19.26
C LYS A 6 -0.44 41.84 -17.98
N ASP A 7 -1.21 41.35 -17.02
CA ASP A 7 -0.75 40.54 -15.88
C ASP A 7 -1.98 40.11 -15.08
N GLU A 8 -2.72 39.12 -15.60
CA GLU A 8 -3.33 38.14 -14.71
C GLU A 8 -2.29 37.02 -14.58
N PRO A 9 -1.51 36.97 -13.49
CA PRO A 9 -0.65 35.85 -13.22
C PRO A 9 -1.56 34.63 -13.11
N GLY A 10 -1.34 33.67 -14.00
CA GLY A 10 -2.13 32.45 -14.08
C GLY A 10 -2.37 31.89 -12.68
N GLU A 11 -3.64 31.71 -12.35
CA GLU A 11 -4.01 30.90 -11.20
C GLU A 11 -3.28 29.58 -11.36
N LEU A 12 -2.22 29.42 -10.57
CA LEU A 12 -1.52 28.16 -10.45
C LEU A 12 -2.57 27.18 -9.96
N TYR A 13 -3.08 26.37 -10.88
CA TYR A 13 -3.83 25.15 -10.60
C TYR A 13 -2.92 24.29 -9.73
N THR A 14 -2.89 24.58 -8.44
CA THR A 14 -2.29 23.71 -7.44
C THR A 14 -3.28 22.57 -7.35
N ILE A 15 -3.18 21.63 -8.30
CA ILE A 15 -3.90 20.37 -8.26
C ILE A 15 -3.44 19.72 -6.96
N ASN A 16 -4.23 19.93 -5.90
CA ASN A 16 -3.94 19.40 -4.58
C ASN A 16 -4.08 17.88 -4.74
N ILE A 17 -2.95 17.18 -4.81
CA ILE A 17 -2.94 15.75 -5.08
C ILE A 17 -3.65 15.06 -3.93
N ARG A 18 -4.86 14.57 -4.19
CA ARG A 18 -5.66 13.82 -3.22
C ARG A 18 -5.27 12.35 -3.27
N TYR A 19 -4.53 11.90 -2.27
CA TYR A 19 -4.26 10.48 -2.08
C TYR A 19 -5.44 9.79 -1.41
N ASN A 20 -6.05 8.79 -2.06
CA ASN A 20 -7.14 8.02 -1.45
C ASN A 20 -6.69 7.39 -0.14
N ILE A 21 -5.49 6.80 -0.08
CA ILE A 21 -4.98 6.14 1.14
C ILE A 21 -4.81 7.11 2.33
N ALA A 22 -4.74 8.42 2.08
CA ALA A 22 -4.64 9.44 3.13
C ALA A 22 -5.99 9.86 3.70
N GLN A 23 -7.10 9.58 3.00
CA GLN A 23 -8.43 9.99 3.43
C GLN A 23 -8.83 9.25 4.72
N PRO A 24 -9.43 9.92 5.72
CA PRO A 24 -9.77 9.29 7.00
C PRO A 24 -10.62 8.02 6.86
N GLY A 25 -11.57 7.99 5.93
CA GLY A 25 -12.39 6.81 5.64
C GLY A 25 -11.57 5.65 5.08
N GLN A 26 -10.68 5.93 4.13
CA GLN A 26 -9.83 4.90 3.52
C GLN A 26 -8.76 4.39 4.49
N ARG A 27 -8.22 5.25 5.37
CA ARG A 27 -7.32 4.81 6.47
C ARG A 27 -8.02 3.84 7.42
N ARG A 28 -9.28 4.11 7.78
CA ARG A 28 -10.10 3.18 8.57
C ARG A 28 -10.35 1.88 7.81
N ASN A 29 -10.71 1.95 6.53
CA ASN A 29 -10.92 0.76 5.70
C ASN A 29 -9.66 -0.11 5.61
N LYS A 30 -8.48 0.49 5.40
CA LYS A 30 -7.19 -0.21 5.40
C LYS A 30 -6.97 -0.90 6.74
N ARG A 31 -7.20 -0.20 7.83
CA ARG A 31 -7.02 -0.75 9.18
C ARG A 31 -7.98 -1.91 9.47
N VAL A 32 -9.26 -1.75 9.12
CA VAL A 32 -10.28 -2.79 9.29
C VAL A 32 -9.92 -4.01 8.44
N PHE A 33 -9.54 -3.80 7.18
CA PHE A 33 -9.06 -4.87 6.31
C PHE A 33 -7.87 -5.61 6.91
N ASP A 34 -6.88 -4.88 7.43
CA ASP A 34 -5.70 -5.51 8.05
C ASP A 34 -6.06 -6.41 9.24
N LEU A 35 -7.00 -5.95 10.08
CA LEU A 35 -7.48 -6.71 11.22
C LEU A 35 -8.34 -7.92 10.81
N LEU A 36 -9.15 -7.78 9.75
CA LEU A 36 -9.92 -8.90 9.20
C LEU A 36 -8.99 -10.00 8.69
N ILE A 37 -7.88 -9.65 8.02
CA ILE A 37 -6.88 -10.63 7.60
C ILE A 37 -6.22 -11.30 8.80
N CYS A 38 -5.91 -10.58 9.89
CA CYS A 38 -5.43 -11.21 11.11
C CYS A 38 -6.45 -12.23 11.66
N LEU A 39 -7.74 -11.87 11.68
CA LEU A 39 -8.81 -12.74 12.16
C LEU A 39 -8.97 -13.99 11.28
N THR A 40 -8.94 -13.85 9.96
CA THR A 40 -9.05 -14.99 9.04
C THR A 40 -7.85 -15.94 9.17
N LEU A 41 -6.65 -15.43 9.41
CA LEU A 41 -5.46 -16.24 9.68
C LEU A 41 -5.56 -17.02 11.00
N LEU A 42 -6.17 -16.45 12.03
CA LEU A 42 -6.39 -17.12 13.31
C LEU A 42 -7.46 -18.22 13.20
N ILE A 43 -8.57 -17.95 12.53
CA ILE A 43 -9.66 -18.93 12.35
C ILE A 43 -9.22 -20.07 11.42
N GLY A 44 -8.54 -19.73 10.32
CA GLY A 44 -8.07 -20.71 9.34
C GLY A 44 -6.72 -21.35 9.68
N LEU A 45 -6.15 -21.09 10.86
CA LEU A 45 -4.80 -21.49 11.25
C LEU A 45 -4.43 -22.94 10.88
N PRO A 46 -5.23 -23.97 11.22
CA PRO A 46 -4.86 -25.36 10.88
C PRO A 46 -4.83 -25.63 9.37
N LEU A 47 -5.66 -24.95 8.59
CA LEU A 47 -5.76 -25.15 7.14
C LEU A 47 -4.63 -24.43 6.40
N TRP A 48 -4.34 -23.17 6.74
CA TRP A 48 -3.29 -22.37 6.08
C TRP A 48 -1.88 -22.83 6.42
N LEU A 49 -1.68 -23.42 7.61
CA LEU A 49 -0.38 -23.99 7.99
C LEU A 49 0.07 -25.11 7.04
N ILE A 50 -0.86 -25.81 6.37
CA ILE A 50 -0.52 -26.92 5.48
C ILE A 50 -0.26 -26.44 4.04
N THR A 51 -0.92 -25.36 3.61
CA THR A 51 -1.02 -25.00 2.18
C THR A 51 -0.15 -23.82 1.74
N SER A 52 0.26 -22.91 2.65
CA SER A 52 0.91 -21.66 2.24
C SER A 52 2.44 -21.64 2.44
N SER A 53 3.18 -21.28 1.39
CA SER A 53 4.64 -21.05 1.43
C SER A 53 5.05 -19.88 2.34
N HIS A 54 4.17 -18.89 2.54
CA HIS A 54 4.42 -17.70 3.35
C HIS A 54 3.87 -17.79 4.80
N ARG A 55 3.40 -18.97 5.23
CA ARG A 55 2.75 -19.20 6.54
C ARG A 55 3.50 -18.59 7.74
N TRP A 56 4.82 -18.78 7.80
CA TRP A 56 5.64 -18.25 8.90
C TRP A 56 5.75 -16.73 8.87
N THR A 57 5.80 -16.13 7.68
CA THR A 57 5.82 -14.67 7.53
C THR A 57 4.50 -14.06 7.96
N LEU A 58 3.37 -14.68 7.65
CA LEU A 58 2.06 -14.21 8.07
C LEU A 58 1.91 -14.28 9.59
N LEU A 59 2.23 -15.43 10.20
CA LEU A 59 2.07 -15.63 11.64
C LEU A 59 2.98 -14.73 12.48
N ARG A 60 4.27 -14.64 12.15
CA ARG A 60 5.22 -13.83 12.92
C ARG A 60 4.87 -12.34 12.90
N ASN A 61 4.22 -11.88 11.82
CA ASN A 61 3.88 -10.47 11.65
C ASN A 61 2.45 -10.13 12.07
N ALA A 62 1.55 -11.11 12.23
CA ALA A 62 0.16 -10.87 12.62
C ALA A 62 0.08 -10.04 13.91
N GLY A 63 0.92 -10.31 14.91
CA GLY A 63 0.98 -9.51 16.14
C GLY A 63 1.38 -8.04 15.90
N ALA A 64 2.37 -7.79 15.04
CA ALA A 64 2.77 -6.43 14.67
C ALA A 64 1.67 -5.68 13.89
N VAL A 65 0.90 -6.39 13.08
CA VAL A 65 -0.28 -5.83 12.39
C VAL A 65 -1.39 -5.55 13.39
N LEU A 66 -1.72 -6.47 14.30
CA LEU A 66 -2.71 -6.24 15.35
C LEU A 66 -2.38 -5.02 16.20
N LEU A 67 -1.10 -4.78 16.51
CA LEU A 67 -0.64 -3.59 17.24
C LEU A 67 -0.56 -2.31 16.38
N GLY A 68 -0.84 -2.38 15.07
CA GLY A 68 -0.81 -1.23 14.16
C GLY A 68 0.60 -0.76 13.78
N ARG A 69 1.64 -1.53 14.12
CA ARG A 69 3.04 -1.22 13.79
C ARG A 69 3.39 -1.58 12.35
N ARG A 70 2.59 -2.47 11.73
CA ARG A 70 2.72 -2.90 10.33
C ARG A 70 1.34 -3.00 9.68
N THR A 71 1.33 -3.04 8.35
CA THR A 71 0.16 -3.34 7.51
C THR A 71 0.50 -4.54 6.61
N TRP A 72 -0.50 -5.25 6.08
CA TRP A 72 -0.20 -6.38 5.20
C TRP A 72 0.40 -5.95 3.87
N VAL A 73 -0.13 -4.88 3.29
CA VAL A 73 0.30 -4.33 1.99
C VAL A 73 0.72 -2.89 2.17
N GLY A 74 1.95 -2.57 1.77
CA GLY A 74 2.49 -1.22 1.84
C GLY A 74 3.25 -0.82 0.57
N TYR A 75 3.84 0.36 0.64
CA TYR A 75 4.71 0.89 -0.42
C TYR A 75 5.90 -0.04 -0.68
N ALA A 76 6.40 -0.01 -1.91
CA ALA A 76 7.59 -0.72 -2.34
C ALA A 76 8.86 -0.14 -1.74
N GLN A 77 8.90 1.18 -1.56
CA GLN A 77 9.96 1.86 -0.86
C GLN A 77 9.43 2.50 0.42
N HIS A 78 10.24 2.47 1.46
CA HIS A 78 9.98 3.28 2.65
C HIS A 78 10.65 4.64 2.43
N THR A 79 9.92 5.56 1.78
CA THR A 79 10.45 6.90 1.52
C THR A 79 10.23 7.77 2.76
N GLY A 80 11.32 8.04 3.49
CA GLY A 80 11.33 9.00 4.60
C GLY A 80 11.17 10.46 4.15
N ASP A 81 11.16 10.70 2.84
CA ASP A 81 11.30 12.03 2.23
C ASP A 81 9.97 12.82 2.14
N GLY A 82 8.91 12.35 2.80
CA GLY A 82 7.63 13.08 2.91
C GLY A 82 6.80 13.18 1.62
N ALA A 83 7.24 12.55 0.52
CA ALA A 83 6.56 12.60 -0.79
C ALA A 83 5.25 11.80 -0.84
N LEU A 84 5.07 10.84 0.07
CA LEU A 84 3.88 10.00 0.16
C LEU A 84 3.20 10.15 1.52
N PRO A 85 1.87 9.98 1.59
CA PRO A 85 1.18 9.93 2.86
C PRO A 85 1.76 8.83 3.76
N PRO A 86 1.92 9.10 5.07
CA PRO A 86 2.49 8.13 5.98
C PRO A 86 1.64 6.86 6.05
N LEU A 87 2.32 5.72 5.99
CA LEU A 87 1.73 4.39 6.09
C LEU A 87 2.69 3.51 6.92
N PRO A 88 2.17 2.66 7.84
CA PRO A 88 3.01 1.67 8.50
C PRO A 88 3.75 0.79 7.48
N PRO A 89 4.94 0.28 7.79
CA PRO A 89 5.66 -0.65 6.91
C PRO A 89 4.79 -1.83 6.50
N GLY A 90 4.76 -2.12 5.19
CA GLY A 90 4.08 -3.26 4.60
C GLY A 90 4.86 -4.55 4.83
N ILE A 91 4.15 -5.66 5.08
CA ILE A 91 4.74 -7.00 5.10
C ILE A 91 5.01 -7.47 3.66
N PHE A 92 4.05 -7.20 2.78
CA PHE A 92 4.17 -7.33 1.34
C PHE A 92 4.17 -5.96 0.69
N SER A 93 4.90 -5.86 -0.42
CA SER A 93 4.83 -4.68 -1.27
C SER A 93 3.67 -4.81 -2.25
N HIS A 94 3.03 -3.69 -2.61
CA HIS A 94 2.02 -3.68 -3.66
C HIS A 94 2.57 -4.09 -5.04
N ILE A 95 3.89 -4.02 -5.24
CA ILE A 95 4.56 -4.50 -6.46
C ILE A 95 5.07 -5.95 -6.34
N ASP A 96 4.76 -6.68 -5.28
CA ASP A 96 5.28 -8.05 -5.06
C ASP A 96 4.88 -9.03 -6.18
N ARG A 97 3.79 -8.77 -6.90
CA ARG A 97 3.39 -9.55 -8.08
C ARG A 97 4.30 -9.35 -9.30
N LEU A 98 5.13 -8.31 -9.29
CA LEU A 98 6.08 -7.98 -10.35
C LEU A 98 7.51 -8.51 -10.05
N LYS A 99 7.66 -9.32 -9.00
CA LYS A 99 8.92 -10.00 -8.65
C LYS A 99 9.39 -10.82 -9.86
N GLY A 100 10.50 -10.39 -10.48
CA GLY A 100 11.04 -10.97 -11.72
C GLY A 100 11.38 -9.91 -12.77
N LEU A 101 10.75 -8.74 -12.70
CA LEU A 101 11.10 -7.59 -13.52
C LEU A 101 12.11 -6.70 -12.78
N LYS A 102 13.19 -6.28 -13.45
CA LYS A 102 14.09 -5.26 -12.93
C LYS A 102 13.40 -3.89 -12.98
N ILE A 103 12.64 -3.58 -11.93
CA ILE A 103 11.98 -2.27 -11.76
C ILE A 103 13.00 -1.31 -11.13
N ASN A 104 13.32 -0.23 -11.84
CA ASN A 104 14.21 0.82 -11.31
C ASN A 104 13.50 1.67 -10.24
N GLU A 105 14.26 2.41 -9.44
CA GLU A 105 13.72 3.16 -8.30
C GLU A 105 12.67 4.21 -8.72
N LYS A 106 12.88 4.93 -9.83
CA LYS A 106 11.91 5.89 -10.35
C LYS A 106 10.57 5.26 -10.72
N ALA A 107 10.59 4.04 -11.26
CA ALA A 107 9.37 3.29 -11.56
C ALA A 107 8.66 2.84 -10.27
N LYS A 108 9.41 2.42 -9.24
CA LYS A 108 8.83 2.09 -7.93
C LYS A 108 8.16 3.30 -7.29
N GLU A 109 8.79 4.48 -7.30
CA GLU A 109 8.20 5.74 -6.81
C GLU A 109 6.90 6.07 -7.54
N ARG A 110 6.89 5.92 -8.86
CA ARG A 110 5.69 6.15 -9.67
C ARG A 110 4.58 5.16 -9.33
N LEU A 111 4.92 3.90 -9.08
CA LEU A 111 3.98 2.86 -8.68
C LEU A 111 3.46 3.11 -7.25
N ASP A 112 4.32 3.51 -6.31
CA ASP A 112 3.93 3.89 -4.94
C ASP A 112 2.98 5.08 -4.94
N PHE A 113 3.25 6.09 -5.79
CA PHE A 113 2.35 7.21 -6.01
C PHE A 113 0.97 6.76 -6.50
N LEU A 114 0.92 5.88 -7.51
CA LEU A 114 -0.34 5.36 -8.05
C LEU A 114 -1.10 4.53 -7.02
N TYR A 115 -0.39 3.70 -6.26
CA TYR A 115 -0.96 2.94 -5.16
C TYR A 115 -1.56 3.87 -4.10
N ALA A 116 -0.85 4.91 -3.66
CA ALA A 116 -1.35 5.88 -2.70
C ALA A 116 -2.57 6.66 -3.22
N LYS A 117 -2.51 7.07 -4.50
CA LYS A 117 -3.55 7.87 -5.15
C LYS A 117 -4.84 7.09 -5.32
N ASP A 118 -4.76 5.85 -5.82
CA ASP A 118 -5.92 5.06 -6.23
C ASP A 118 -6.19 3.87 -5.31
N TRP A 119 -5.69 3.93 -4.07
CA TRP A 119 -5.85 2.85 -3.09
C TRP A 119 -7.32 2.46 -2.91
N ASN A 120 -7.56 1.16 -2.86
CA ASN A 120 -8.82 0.55 -2.43
C ASN A 120 -8.53 -0.85 -1.85
N VAL A 121 -9.51 -1.39 -1.14
CA VAL A 121 -9.39 -2.70 -0.47
C VAL A 121 -9.15 -3.86 -1.44
N TRP A 122 -9.72 -3.80 -2.65
CA TRP A 122 -9.62 -4.88 -3.64
C TRP A 122 -8.19 -5.11 -4.11
N ARG A 123 -7.41 -4.04 -4.33
CA ARG A 123 -5.98 -4.17 -4.68
C ARG A 123 -5.21 -4.92 -3.61
N ASP A 124 -5.42 -4.57 -2.34
CA ASP A 124 -4.72 -5.22 -1.23
C ASP A 124 -5.13 -6.70 -1.13
N LEU A 125 -6.42 -7.01 -1.32
CA LEU A 125 -6.92 -8.38 -1.35
C LEU A 125 -6.29 -9.20 -2.47
N GLU A 126 -6.16 -8.64 -3.67
CA GLU A 126 -5.48 -9.28 -4.78
C GLU A 126 -4.03 -9.63 -4.41
N ILE A 127 -3.28 -8.68 -3.86
CA ILE A 127 -1.89 -8.92 -3.47
C ILE A 127 -1.80 -10.05 -2.45
N ILE A 128 -2.60 -10.01 -1.38
CA ILE A 128 -2.59 -11.02 -0.31
C ILE A 128 -2.98 -12.40 -0.83
N THR A 129 -4.06 -12.51 -1.62
CA THR A 129 -4.49 -13.78 -2.21
C THR A 129 -3.43 -14.33 -3.16
N GLY A 130 -2.74 -13.46 -3.92
CA GLY A 130 -1.59 -13.84 -4.74
C GLY A 130 -0.44 -14.42 -3.91
N GLN A 131 -0.11 -13.84 -2.74
CA GLN A 131 0.95 -14.36 -1.86
C GLN A 131 0.57 -15.69 -1.20
N LEU A 132 -0.73 -15.91 -0.96
CA LEU A 132 -1.26 -17.15 -0.40
C LEU A 132 -1.28 -18.29 -1.43
N LEU A 133 -1.65 -17.98 -2.68
CA LEU A 133 -1.78 -18.95 -3.77
C LEU A 133 -0.49 -19.19 -4.56
N SER A 134 0.50 -18.30 -4.44
CA SER A 134 1.83 -18.53 -5.01
C SER A 134 2.46 -19.72 -4.31
N ILE A 135 2.27 -20.90 -4.90
CA ILE A 135 3.04 -22.10 -4.59
C ILE A 135 4.48 -21.74 -4.97
N SER A 136 5.37 -21.79 -3.98
CA SER A 136 6.81 -21.62 -4.20
C SER A 136 7.26 -22.51 -5.36
N GLY A 137 7.64 -21.89 -6.48
CA GLY A 137 8.42 -22.49 -7.56
C GLY A 137 9.90 -22.37 -7.26
#